data_AF-A0A2S5D5H7-F1
#
_entry.id   AF-A0A2S5D5H7-F1
#
_cell.length_a   1.000
_cell.length_b   1.000
_cell.length_c   1.000
_cell.angle_alpha   90.00
_cell.angle_beta   90.00
_cell.angle_gamma   90.00
#
_symmetry.space_group_name_H-M   'P 1'
#
loop_
_entity.id
_entity.type
_entity.pdbx_description
1 polymer ?
#
loop_
_entity_poly.entity_id
_entity_poly.type
_entity_poly.pdbx_seq_one_letter_code
_entity_poly.pdbx_strand_id
1 'polypeptide(L)'
;MKKFIICMMSLFPVPFLYYFYEYNGYLNRQDADFLFPTFIVCIVVIGLLTRNMNLPLFFSINIMMTVISLILGHFFILDDGSWFKPFGKNGAMIFVSSIYILGQLFIRLLSKQGTTSVE
;
A
#
# COMPACT_ATOMS: atom_id res chain seq x y z
N MET A 1 -9.07 15.54 15.48
CA MET A 1 -8.23 15.92 14.32
C MET A 1 -7.12 14.92 14.01
N LYS A 2 -6.18 14.63 14.92
CA LYS A 2 -5.05 13.69 14.66
C LYS A 2 -5.48 12.31 14.12
N LYS A 3 -6.48 11.66 14.72
CA LYS A 3 -7.00 10.34 14.26
C LYS A 3 -7.59 10.41 12.84
N PHE A 4 -8.32 11.48 12.53
CA PHE A 4 -8.91 11.68 11.20
C PHE A 4 -7.84 11.83 10.12
N ILE A 5 -6.79 12.61 10.40
CA ILE A 5 -5.64 12.77 9.48
C ILE A 5 -4.96 11.42 9.23
N ILE A 6 -4.74 10.61 10.28
CA ILE A 6 -4.17 9.27 10.13
C ILE A 6 -5.05 8.39 9.25
N CYS A 7 -6.37 8.39 9.45
CA CYS A 7 -7.27 7.64 8.58
C CYS A 7 -7.20 8.09 7.12
N MET A 8 -7.16 9.41 6.86
CA MET A 8 -7.01 9.95 5.50
C MET A 8 -5.68 9.52 4.86
N MET A 9 -4.57 9.60 5.60
CA MET A 9 -3.26 9.15 5.12
C MET A 9 -3.22 7.65 4.85
N SER A 10 -3.89 6.84 5.68
CA SER A 10 -3.99 5.39 5.50
C SER A 10 -4.90 4.97 4.33
N LEU A 11 -5.75 5.86 3.82
CA LEU A 11 -6.54 5.64 2.61
C LEU A 11 -5.79 5.97 1.31
N PHE A 12 -4.57 6.47 1.42
CA PHE A 12 -3.75 6.78 0.26
C PHE A 12 -3.53 5.51 -0.58
N PRO A 13 -3.87 5.50 -1.88
CA PRO A 13 -3.98 4.28 -2.69
C PRO A 13 -2.61 3.80 -3.19
N VAL A 14 -1.76 3.38 -2.26
CA VAL A 14 -0.36 2.99 -2.53
C VAL A 14 -0.24 1.84 -3.56
N PRO A 15 -1.03 0.76 -3.51
CA PRO A 15 -0.98 -0.30 -4.52
C PRO A 15 -1.30 0.18 -5.93
N PHE A 16 -2.23 1.13 -6.07
CA PHE A 16 -2.49 1.77 -7.35
C PHE A 16 -1.27 2.59 -7.82
N LEU A 17 -0.72 3.44 -6.95
CA LEU A 17 0.43 4.28 -7.31
C LEU A 17 1.67 3.45 -7.66
N TYR A 18 1.87 2.32 -6.99
CA TYR A 18 2.92 1.36 -7.31
C TYR A 18 2.81 0.93 -8.77
N TYR A 19 1.69 0.33 -9.16
CA TYR A 19 1.52 -0.15 -10.53
C TYR A 19 1.33 0.97 -11.55
N PHE A 20 0.79 2.10 -11.15
CA PHE A 20 0.68 3.26 -12.03
C PHE A 20 2.07 3.77 -12.42
N TYR A 21 2.99 3.91 -11.45
CA TYR A 21 4.36 4.32 -11.73
C TYR A 21 5.11 3.24 -12.54
N GLU A 22 5.05 1.98 -12.12
CA GLU A 22 5.71 0.86 -12.79
C GLU A 22 5.23 0.70 -14.25
N TYR A 23 3.92 0.71 -14.48
CA TYR A 23 3.34 0.55 -15.81
C TYR A 23 3.69 1.70 -16.74
N ASN A 24 3.69 2.94 -16.26
CA ASN A 24 4.15 4.08 -17.06
C ASN A 24 5.65 4.01 -17.36
N GLY A 25 6.47 3.51 -16.43
CA GLY A 25 7.88 3.22 -16.69
C GLY A 25 8.03 2.20 -17.83
N TYR A 26 7.28 1.09 -17.76
CA TYR A 26 7.23 0.07 -18.81
C TYR A 26 6.86 0.66 -20.18
N LEU A 27 5.80 1.47 -20.26
CA LEU A 27 5.37 2.12 -21.51
C LEU A 27 6.45 3.03 -22.10
N ASN A 28 7.21 3.72 -21.24
CA ASN A 28 8.28 4.63 -21.64
C ASN A 28 9.64 3.94 -21.79
N ARG A 29 9.72 2.62 -21.58
CA ARG A 29 10.97 1.84 -21.55
C ARG A 29 11.99 2.41 -20.54
N GLN A 30 11.49 2.81 -19.38
CA GLN A 30 12.26 3.33 -18.26
C GLN A 30 12.14 2.41 -17.06
N ASP A 31 13.22 2.31 -16.29
CA ASP A 31 13.22 1.59 -15.03
C ASP A 31 12.50 2.39 -13.94
N ALA A 32 11.83 1.68 -13.04
CA ALA A 32 11.07 2.25 -11.94
C ALA A 32 11.91 2.32 -10.65
N ASP A 33 13.09 2.94 -10.72
CA ASP A 33 14.14 2.87 -9.68
C ASP A 33 13.66 3.26 -8.27
N PHE A 34 12.74 4.23 -8.18
CA PHE A 34 12.23 4.73 -6.90
C PHE A 34 11.01 3.97 -6.38
N LEU A 35 10.49 2.98 -7.11
CA LEU A 35 9.29 2.22 -6.77
C LEU A 35 9.45 1.50 -5.43
N PHE A 36 10.48 0.65 -5.33
CA PHE A 36 10.71 -0.16 -4.13
C PHE A 36 11.07 0.67 -2.89
N PRO A 37 12.03 1.63 -2.95
CA PRO A 37 12.31 2.50 -1.80
C PRO A 37 11.09 3.27 -1.30
N THR A 38 10.30 3.85 -2.22
CA THR A 38 9.09 4.60 -1.86
C THR A 38 8.05 3.69 -1.21
N PHE A 39 7.88 2.47 -1.74
CA PHE A 39 6.96 1.50 -1.17
C PHE A 39 7.32 1.12 0.27
N ILE A 40 8.60 0.88 0.55
CA ILE A 40 9.09 0.62 1.92
C ILE A 40 8.85 1.83 2.83
N VAL A 41 9.12 3.05 2.37
CA VAL A 41 8.86 4.27 3.15
C VAL A 41 7.37 4.39 3.50
N CYS A 42 6.47 4.15 2.54
CA CYS A 42 5.02 4.15 2.81
C CYS A 42 4.63 3.10 3.86
N ILE A 43 5.17 1.87 3.77
CA ILE A 43 4.93 0.81 4.76
C ILE A 43 5.34 1.27 6.16
N VAL A 44 6.54 1.82 6.31
CA VAL A 44 7.08 2.24 7.61
C VAL A 44 6.26 3.40 8.17
N VAL A 45 6.04 4.45 7.39
CA VAL A 45 5.32 5.65 7.83
C VAL A 45 3.90 5.30 8.27
N ILE A 46 3.14 4.58 7.43
CA ILE A 46 1.75 4.22 7.75
C ILE A 46 1.70 3.19 8.89
N GLY A 47 2.62 2.22 8.92
CA GLY A 47 2.72 1.25 10.02
C GLY A 47 2.93 1.94 11.38
N LEU A 48 3.82 2.95 11.44
CA LEU A 48 4.06 3.73 12.65
C LEU A 48 2.85 4.60 13.04
N LEU A 49 2.23 5.28 12.07
CA LEU A 49 1.05 6.12 12.32
C LEU A 49 -0.15 5.32 12.84
N THR A 50 -0.30 4.08 12.38
CA THR A 50 -1.42 3.20 12.73
C THR A 50 -1.15 2.32 13.94
N ARG A 51 0.01 2.43 14.61
CA ARG A 51 0.41 1.53 15.72
C ARG A 51 -0.64 1.43 16.85
N ASN A 52 -1.23 2.57 17.21
CA ASN A 52 -2.21 2.70 18.29
C ASN A 52 -3.67 2.59 17.79
N MET A 53 -3.87 2.36 16.50
CA MET A 53 -5.20 2.08 15.94
C MET A 53 -5.68 0.71 16.41
N ASN A 54 -6.98 0.52 16.58
CA ASN A 54 -7.55 -0.82 16.81
C ASN A 54 -7.45 -1.69 15.55
N LEU A 55 -7.22 -3.00 15.74
CA LEU A 55 -7.04 -3.95 14.63
C LEU A 55 -8.20 -3.98 13.62
N PRO A 56 -9.48 -3.98 14.04
CA PRO A 56 -10.59 -3.96 13.09
C PRO A 56 -10.58 -2.74 12.17
N LEU A 57 -10.38 -1.53 12.73
CA LEU A 57 -10.32 -0.29 11.95
C LEU A 57 -9.13 -0.28 10.99
N PHE A 58 -7.97 -0.78 11.42
CA PHE A 58 -6.79 -0.93 10.57
C PHE A 58 -7.08 -1.78 9.33
N PHE A 59 -7.73 -2.93 9.50
CA PHE A 59 -8.10 -3.79 8.37
C PHE A 59 -9.19 -3.15 7.51
N SER A 60 -10.22 -2.54 8.10
CA SER A 60 -11.27 -1.85 7.34
C SER A 60 -10.72 -0.75 6.44
N ILE A 61 -9.80 0.08 6.96
CA ILE A 61 -9.18 1.15 6.19
C ILE A 61 -8.31 0.59 5.06
N ASN A 62 -7.51 -0.45 5.33
CA ASN A 62 -6.67 -1.06 4.30
C ASN A 62 -7.48 -1.79 3.21
N ILE A 63 -8.60 -2.42 3.56
CA ILE A 63 -9.56 -2.97 2.59
C ILE A 63 -10.13 -1.85 1.72
N MET A 64 -10.56 -0.73 2.34
CA MET A 64 -11.08 0.41 1.60
C MET A 64 -10.03 1.04 0.68
N MET A 65 -8.79 1.16 1.15
CA MET A 65 -7.64 1.60 0.34
C MET A 65 -7.39 0.66 -0.86
N THR A 66 -7.52 -0.66 -0.66
CA THR A 66 -7.41 -1.65 -1.75
C THR A 66 -8.53 -1.47 -2.77
N VAL A 67 -9.77 -1.28 -2.32
CA VAL A 67 -10.92 -1.02 -3.21
C VAL A 67 -10.71 0.27 -4.01
N ILE A 68 -10.29 1.36 -3.36
CA ILE A 68 -9.97 2.62 -4.04
C ILE A 68 -8.86 2.40 -5.07
N SER A 69 -7.82 1.65 -4.71
CA SER A 69 -6.73 1.34 -5.62
C SER A 69 -7.21 0.58 -6.85
N LEU A 70 -8.08 -0.43 -6.68
CA LEU A 70 -8.66 -1.19 -7.78
C LEU A 70 -9.53 -0.32 -8.70
N ILE A 71 -10.35 0.57 -8.12
CA ILE A 71 -11.17 1.52 -8.88
C ILE A 71 -10.25 2.44 -9.72
N LEU A 72 -9.22 3.02 -9.12
CA LEU A 72 -8.26 3.85 -9.85
C LEU A 72 -7.51 3.05 -10.92
N GLY A 73 -7.07 1.83 -10.60
CA GLY A 73 -6.43 0.94 -11.56
C GLY A 73 -7.33 0.61 -12.75
N HIS A 74 -8.64 0.46 -12.55
CA HIS A 74 -9.59 0.27 -13.63
C HIS A 74 -9.59 1.43 -14.62
N PHE A 75 -9.59 2.67 -14.14
CA PHE A 75 -9.68 3.88 -14.99
C PHE A 75 -8.34 4.32 -15.60
N PHE A 76 -7.22 4.15 -14.90
CA PHE A 76 -5.96 4.79 -15.26
C PHE A 76 -4.87 3.85 -15.79
N ILE A 77 -5.04 2.53 -15.66
CA ILE A 77 -4.06 1.54 -16.13
C ILE A 77 -4.73 0.66 -17.19
N LEU A 78 -4.15 0.64 -18.39
CA LEU A 78 -4.65 -0.19 -19.48
C LEU A 78 -4.43 -1.67 -19.16
N ASP A 79 -5.41 -2.49 -19.51
CA ASP A 79 -5.30 -3.95 -19.42
C ASP A 79 -4.89 -4.50 -20.79
N ASP A 80 -3.59 -4.40 -21.09
CA ASP A 80 -3.03 -4.88 -22.37
C ASP A 80 -2.80 -6.40 -22.42
N GLY A 81 -3.12 -7.11 -21.32
CA GLY A 81 -2.98 -8.56 -21.21
C GLY A 81 -1.53 -9.08 -21.27
N SER A 82 -0.53 -8.20 -21.29
CA SER A 82 0.88 -8.55 -21.42
C SER A 82 1.65 -8.34 -20.12
N TRP A 83 1.51 -7.17 -19.50
CA TRP A 83 2.33 -6.77 -18.35
C TRP A 83 1.94 -7.52 -17.07
N PHE A 84 0.65 -7.66 -16.81
CA PHE A 84 0.14 -8.17 -15.53
C PHE A 84 -0.07 -9.70 -15.48
N LYS A 85 0.63 -10.48 -16.30
CA LYS A 85 0.50 -11.94 -16.29
C LYS A 85 1.19 -12.57 -15.08
N PRO A 86 0.69 -13.72 -14.57
CA PRO A 86 -0.48 -14.48 -15.04
C PRO A 86 -1.82 -14.04 -14.42
N PHE A 87 -1.80 -13.22 -13.38
CA PHE A 87 -2.97 -12.95 -12.53
C PHE A 87 -3.86 -11.79 -12.99
N GLY A 88 -3.45 -11.06 -14.02
CA GLY A 88 -4.10 -9.84 -14.49
C GLY A 88 -3.88 -8.65 -13.55
N LYS A 89 -4.23 -7.45 -14.02
CA LYS A 89 -4.01 -6.19 -13.31
C LYS A 89 -4.60 -6.20 -11.90
N ASN A 90 -5.84 -6.67 -11.76
CA ASN A 90 -6.52 -6.70 -10.48
C ASN A 90 -5.85 -7.67 -9.50
N GLY A 91 -5.46 -8.85 -9.96
CA GLY A 91 -4.76 -9.83 -9.14
C GLY A 91 -3.39 -9.32 -8.67
N ALA A 92 -2.64 -8.71 -9.57
CA ALA A 92 -1.36 -8.08 -9.26
C ALA A 92 -1.50 -6.97 -8.19
N MET A 93 -2.54 -6.15 -8.30
CA MET A 93 -2.83 -5.07 -7.35
C MET A 93 -3.25 -5.58 -5.96
N ILE A 94 -4.07 -6.64 -5.90
CA ILE A 94 -4.42 -7.31 -4.65
C ILE A 94 -3.16 -7.91 -3.99
N PHE A 95 -2.26 -8.48 -4.78
CA PHE A 95 -1.00 -9.04 -4.27
C PHE A 95 -0.13 -7.96 -3.62
N VAL A 96 0.10 -6.83 -4.30
CA VAL A 96 0.89 -5.71 -3.73
C VAL A 96 0.18 -5.11 -2.51
N SER A 97 -1.15 -4.99 -2.53
CA SER A 97 -1.89 -4.56 -1.35
C SER A 97 -1.69 -5.51 -0.17
N SER A 98 -1.68 -6.82 -0.40
CA SER A 98 -1.42 -7.81 0.65
C SER A 98 -0.02 -7.63 1.26
N ILE A 99 1.01 -7.45 0.44
CA ILE A 99 2.38 -7.16 0.92
C ILE A 99 2.41 -5.85 1.72
N TYR A 100 1.74 -4.80 1.22
CA TYR A 100 1.69 -3.50 1.87
C TYR A 100 1.05 -3.59 3.27
N ILE A 101 -0.08 -4.30 3.38
CA ILE A 101 -0.80 -4.51 4.64
C ILE A 101 0.04 -5.33 5.63
N LEU A 102 0.66 -6.43 5.15
CA LEU A 102 1.52 -7.27 5.98
C LEU A 102 2.74 -6.49 6.49
N GLY A 103 3.36 -5.67 5.64
CA GLY A 103 4.46 -4.80 6.01
C GLY A 103 4.06 -3.80 7.09
N GLN A 104 2.93 -3.12 6.93
CA GLN A 104 2.43 -2.20 7.96
C GLN A 104 2.17 -2.92 9.29
N LEU A 105 1.56 -4.11 9.22
CA LEU A 105 1.28 -4.93 10.40
C LEU A 105 2.58 -5.30 11.12
N PHE A 106 3.62 -5.69 10.38
CA PHE A 106 4.93 -6.00 10.92
C PHE A 106 5.55 -4.80 11.65
N ILE A 107 5.57 -3.61 11.02
CA ILE A 107 6.06 -2.37 11.65
C ILE A 107 5.26 -1.99 12.90
N ARG A 108 3.93 -2.19 12.86
CA ARG A 108 3.05 -1.96 14.00
C ARG A 108 3.37 -2.89 15.17
N LEU A 109 3.70 -4.16 14.92
CA LEU A 109 4.10 -5.10 15.97
C LEU A 109 5.45 -4.73 16.59
N LEU A 110 6.47 -4.45 15.76
CA LEU A 110 7.79 -4.06 16.23
C LEU A 110 7.76 -2.77 17.07
N SER A 111 7.03 -1.76 16.60
CA SER A 111 6.95 -0.47 17.28
C SER A 111 6.20 -0.52 18.61
N LYS A 112 5.33 -1.52 18.82
CA LYS A 112 4.64 -1.72 20.09
C LYS A 112 5.56 -2.36 21.14
N GLN A 113 6.36 -3.35 20.75
CA GLN A 113 7.29 -4.06 21.66
C GLN A 113 8.36 -3.13 22.24
N GLY A 114 8.89 -2.18 21.46
CA GLY A 114 9.89 -1.22 21.94
C GLY A 114 9.37 -0.23 23.01
N THR A 115 8.05 -0.16 23.24
CA THR A 115 7.47 0.73 24.27
C THR A 115 7.33 0.03 25.62
N THR A 116 7.36 -1.32 25.65
CA THR A 116 7.16 -2.13 26.86
C THR A 116 8.46 -2.57 27.53
N SER A 117 9.63 -2.31 26.94
CA SER A 117 10.93 -2.74 27.45
C SER A 117 11.70 -1.68 28.23
N VAL A 118 11.03 -0.61 28.68
CA VAL A 118 11.64 0.53 29.40
C VAL A 118 11.00 0.74 30.79
N GLU A 119 10.31 -0.26 31.32
CA GLU A 119 9.79 -0.25 32.70
C GLU A 119 10.53 -1.24 33.58
#